data_AF-A0A7J6RUI3-F1
#
_entry.id   AF-A0A7J6RUI3-F1
#
_cell.length_a   1.000
_cell.length_b   1.000
_cell.length_c   1.000
_cell.angle_alpha   90.00
_cell.angle_beta   90.00
_cell.angle_gamma   90.00
#
_symmetry.space_group_name_H-M   'P 1'
#
loop_
_entity.id
_entity.type
_entity.pdbx_description
1 polymer ?
#
loop_
_entity_poly.entity_id
_entity_poly.type
_entity_poly.pdbx_seq_one_letter_code
_entity_poly.pdbx_strand_id
1 'polypeptide(L)'
;MKTITSNCCTGPAWESANEATAATRWSIGIGILTAVLFIQAFLGHIQDRYYRMYSRSNVSRKALADEFMLYSHIAALLPMAFLSNNLKEHWDILVATPTAFTFFNMPIPMGIFMVILNNITQSICISGVFALSASCSPLTVNITLSARKFLTVMVSIYWFSNPWTWLHSIALVLVFGGVGLYASVKRDGRSGAEKSRGN
;
A
#
# COMPACT_ATOMS: atom_id res chain seq x y z
N MET A 1 -26.92 -58.77 1.00
CA MET A 1 -26.17 -57.53 0.68
C MET A 1 -27.12 -56.37 0.93
N LYS A 2 -26.97 -55.65 2.05
CA LYS A 2 -27.95 -54.66 2.53
C LYS A 2 -27.76 -53.32 1.83
N THR A 3 -28.84 -52.86 1.21
CA THR A 3 -29.08 -51.50 0.72
C THR A 3 -29.14 -50.53 1.91
N ILE A 4 -28.29 -49.50 1.94
CA ILE A 4 -28.44 -48.33 2.81
C ILE A 4 -28.76 -47.14 1.91
N THR A 5 -30.06 -46.91 1.71
CA THR A 5 -30.60 -45.58 1.48
C THR A 5 -31.12 -45.09 2.83
N SER A 6 -30.60 -43.98 3.37
CA SER A 6 -31.34 -43.06 4.27
C SER A 6 -30.40 -42.03 4.90
N ASN A 7 -30.58 -40.77 4.49
CA ASN A 7 -30.39 -39.53 5.25
C ASN A 7 -28.98 -39.15 5.71
N CYS A 8 -28.24 -38.41 4.89
CA CYS A 8 -27.11 -37.60 5.36
C CYS A 8 -26.94 -36.32 4.52
N CYS A 9 -28.05 -35.67 4.16
CA CYS A 9 -28.04 -34.37 3.49
C CYS A 9 -28.85 -33.36 4.31
N THR A 10 -28.37 -33.08 5.52
CA THR A 10 -28.54 -31.78 6.18
C THR A 10 -27.35 -31.64 7.12
N GLY A 11 -26.31 -30.92 6.67
CA GLY A 11 -25.34 -30.36 7.60
C GLY A 11 -26.10 -29.55 8.66
N PRO A 12 -25.58 -29.45 9.89
CA PRO A 12 -26.28 -28.76 10.97
C PRO A 12 -26.58 -27.29 10.56
N ALA A 13 -27.69 -26.72 11.03
CA ALA A 13 -28.17 -25.39 10.60
C ALA A 13 -27.15 -24.24 10.78
N TRP A 14 -26.13 -24.42 11.62
CA TRP A 14 -25.03 -23.48 11.77
C TRP A 14 -24.04 -23.49 10.59
N GLU A 15 -23.98 -24.55 9.79
CA GLU A 15 -23.14 -24.66 8.59
C GLU A 15 -23.69 -23.74 7.48
N SER A 16 -25.01 -23.74 7.25
CA SER A 16 -25.69 -22.79 6.37
C SER A 16 -25.62 -21.34 6.89
N ALA A 17 -25.62 -21.14 8.21
CA ALA A 17 -25.40 -19.83 8.82
C ALA A 17 -23.96 -19.35 8.63
N ASN A 18 -22.98 -20.26 8.67
CA ASN A 18 -21.57 -19.99 8.38
C ASN A 18 -21.32 -19.75 6.90
N GLU A 19 -22.00 -20.43 5.98
CA GLU A 19 -21.87 -20.18 4.54
C GLU A 19 -22.49 -18.83 4.14
N ALA A 20 -23.69 -18.51 4.63
CA ALA A 20 -24.33 -17.21 4.37
C ALA A 20 -23.53 -16.05 4.98
N THR A 21 -22.97 -16.23 6.18
CA THR A 21 -22.09 -15.21 6.80
C THR A 21 -20.70 -15.17 6.16
N ALA A 22 -20.16 -16.28 5.66
CA ALA A 22 -18.88 -16.33 4.93
C ALA A 22 -19.00 -15.65 3.56
N ALA A 23 -20.06 -15.94 2.80
CA ALA A 23 -20.35 -15.28 1.53
C ALA A 23 -20.53 -13.77 1.72
N THR A 24 -21.28 -13.37 2.76
CA THR A 24 -21.49 -11.96 3.09
C THR A 24 -20.18 -11.27 3.52
N ARG A 25 -19.34 -11.91 4.35
CA ARG A 25 -18.04 -11.37 4.76
C ARG A 25 -17.08 -11.24 3.58
N TRP A 26 -17.06 -12.24 2.70
CA TRP A 26 -16.26 -12.24 1.48
C TRP A 26 -16.72 -11.13 0.52
N SER A 27 -18.02 -10.96 0.30
CA SER A 27 -18.56 -9.90 -0.56
C SER A 27 -18.32 -8.52 0.02
N ILE A 28 -18.42 -8.35 1.35
CA ILE A 28 -18.06 -7.09 2.02
C ILE A 28 -16.57 -6.79 1.82
N GLY A 29 -15.69 -7.78 1.95
CA GLY A 29 -14.25 -7.63 1.72
C GLY A 29 -13.95 -7.15 0.29
N ILE A 30 -14.56 -7.78 -0.71
CA ILE A 30 -14.42 -7.37 -2.12
C ILE A 30 -15.00 -5.98 -2.34
N GLY A 31 -16.16 -5.67 -1.75
CA GLY A 31 -16.80 -4.36 -1.86
C GLY A 31 -15.91 -3.24 -1.33
N ILE A 32 -15.33 -3.43 -0.14
CA ILE A 32 -14.43 -2.44 0.48
C ILE A 32 -13.15 -2.29 -0.35
N LEU A 33 -12.52 -3.39 -0.76
CA LEU A 33 -11.30 -3.33 -1.59
C LEU A 33 -11.56 -2.61 -2.91
N THR A 34 -12.70 -2.86 -3.55
CA THR A 34 -13.09 -2.20 -4.80
C THR A 34 -13.30 -0.70 -4.58
N ALA A 35 -14.05 -0.32 -3.54
CA ALA A 35 -14.29 1.09 -3.20
C ALA A 35 -12.97 1.83 -2.91
N VAL A 36 -12.05 1.20 -2.18
CA VAL A 36 -10.73 1.75 -1.87
C VAL A 36 -9.91 1.97 -3.15
N LEU A 37 -9.92 1.04 -4.10
CA LEU A 37 -9.22 1.19 -5.37
C LEU A 37 -9.77 2.35 -6.20
N PHE A 38 -11.10 2.53 -6.22
CA PHE A 38 -11.72 3.70 -6.85
C PHE A 38 -11.26 5.00 -6.21
N ILE A 39 -11.31 5.10 -4.88
CA ILE A 39 -10.87 6.30 -4.14
C ILE A 39 -9.38 6.58 -4.41
N GLN A 40 -8.53 5.56 -4.45
CA GLN A 40 -7.11 5.71 -4.78
C GLN A 40 -6.90 6.25 -6.20
N ALA A 41 -7.68 5.79 -7.18
CA ALA A 41 -7.63 6.29 -8.55
C ALA A 41 -8.06 7.77 -8.63
N PHE A 42 -9.14 8.14 -7.93
CA PHE A 42 -9.59 9.53 -7.84
C PHE A 42 -8.54 10.43 -7.18
N LEU A 43 -7.94 9.99 -6.07
CA LEU A 43 -6.92 10.76 -5.37
C LEU A 43 -5.69 11.00 -6.26
N GLY A 44 -5.24 9.97 -6.99
CA GLY A 44 -4.15 10.10 -7.95
C GLY A 44 -4.47 11.06 -9.11
N HIS A 45 -5.72 11.10 -9.57
CA HIS A 45 -6.14 12.05 -10.60
C HIS A 45 -6.21 13.50 -10.05
N ILE A 46 -6.77 13.69 -8.86
CA ILE A 46 -6.85 15.00 -8.20
C ILE A 46 -5.45 15.55 -7.96
N GLN A 47 -4.50 14.71 -7.54
CA GLN A 47 -3.09 15.10 -7.36
C GLN A 47 -2.48 15.64 -8.67
N ASP A 48 -2.63 14.94 -9.80
CA ASP A 48 -2.10 15.41 -11.08
C ASP A 48 -2.77 16.70 -11.56
N ARG A 49 -4.09 16.86 -11.35
CA ARG A 49 -4.80 18.11 -11.63
C ARG A 49 -4.27 19.27 -10.77
N TYR A 50 -4.10 19.05 -9.47
CA TYR A 50 -3.56 20.04 -8.54
C TYR A 50 -2.17 20.50 -8.97
N TYR A 51 -1.27 19.56 -9.24
CA TYR A 51 0.09 19.89 -9.67
C TYR A 51 0.14 20.64 -11.00
N ARG A 52 -0.71 20.31 -11.97
CA ARG A 52 -0.76 21.03 -13.26
C ARG A 52 -1.28 22.46 -13.13
N MET A 53 -2.30 22.70 -12.31
CA MET A 53 -2.86 24.03 -12.12
C MET A 53 -1.85 24.97 -11.44
N TYR A 54 -1.23 24.50 -10.36
CA TYR A 54 -0.32 25.33 -9.55
C TYR A 54 1.13 25.37 -10.06
N SER A 55 1.59 24.39 -10.86
CA SER A 55 2.91 24.45 -11.49
C SER A 55 3.07 25.60 -12.52
N ARG A 56 1.98 26.30 -12.86
CA ARG A 56 1.99 27.49 -13.72
C ARG A 56 2.27 28.79 -12.95
N SER A 57 2.05 28.77 -11.64
CA SER A 57 2.57 29.78 -10.71
C SER A 57 4.07 29.50 -10.52
N ASN A 58 4.93 30.51 -10.39
CA ASN A 58 6.40 30.40 -10.30
C ASN A 58 6.93 29.67 -9.02
N VAL A 59 6.12 28.79 -8.42
CA VAL A 59 6.44 28.02 -7.23
C VAL A 59 7.12 26.70 -7.62
N SER A 60 8.18 26.34 -6.90
CA SER A 60 8.89 25.07 -7.12
C SER A 60 7.98 23.87 -6.90
N ARG A 61 7.99 22.89 -7.84
CA ARG A 61 7.17 21.67 -7.74
C ARG A 61 7.43 20.84 -6.48
N LYS A 62 8.62 20.97 -5.89
CA LYS A 62 8.94 20.34 -4.60
C LYS A 62 8.16 20.99 -3.45
N ALA A 63 8.09 22.32 -3.41
CA ALA A 63 7.33 23.05 -2.40
C ALA A 63 5.83 22.71 -2.47
N LEU A 64 5.30 22.53 -3.68
CA LEU A 64 3.91 22.13 -3.90
C LEU A 64 3.63 20.68 -3.44
N ALA A 65 4.61 19.79 -3.57
CA ALA A 65 4.51 18.42 -3.04
C ALA A 65 4.51 18.41 -1.51
N ASP A 66 5.36 19.24 -0.88
CA ASP A 66 5.44 19.38 0.58
C ASP A 66 4.16 19.99 1.17
N GLU A 67 3.57 20.99 0.50
CA GLU A 67 2.28 21.59 0.88
C GLU A 67 1.15 20.56 0.82
N PHE A 68 1.05 19.81 -0.28
CA PHE A 68 0.04 18.77 -0.42
C PHE A 68 0.25 17.63 0.60
N MET A 69 1.51 17.31 0.94
CA MET A 69 1.84 16.37 2.01
C MET A 69 1.33 16.86 3.37
N LEU A 70 1.54 18.15 3.70
CA LEU A 70 1.02 18.76 4.94
C LEU A 70 -0.50 18.66 5.02
N TYR A 71 -1.22 19.02 3.96
CA TYR A 71 -2.69 18.92 3.91
C TYR A 71 -3.17 17.48 4.11
N SER A 72 -2.52 16.51 3.48
CA SER A 72 -2.87 15.09 3.64
C SER A 72 -2.64 14.58 5.07
N HIS A 73 -1.59 15.04 5.75
CA HIS A 73 -1.32 14.67 7.14
C HIS A 73 -2.34 15.28 8.11
N ILE A 74 -2.72 16.54 7.91
CA ILE A 74 -3.78 17.19 8.71
C ILE A 74 -5.11 16.47 8.47
N ALA A 75 -5.42 16.11 7.23
CA ALA A 75 -6.63 15.35 6.91
C ALA A 75 -6.63 13.94 7.53
N ALA A 76 -5.49 13.26 7.58
CA ALA A 76 -5.37 11.95 8.23
C ALA A 76 -5.58 12.00 9.75
N LEU A 77 -5.43 13.17 10.36
CA LEU A 77 -5.67 13.38 11.79
C LEU A 77 -7.17 13.35 12.12
N LEU A 78 -8.05 13.71 11.16
CA LEU A 78 -9.50 13.75 11.36
C LEU A 78 -10.10 12.36 11.65
N PRO A 79 -9.80 11.29 10.87
CA PRO A 79 -10.20 9.92 11.23
C PRO A 79 -9.54 9.42 12.52
N MET A 80 -8.27 9.78 12.78
CA MET A 80 -7.57 9.39 14.00
C MET A 80 -8.22 9.98 15.26
N ALA A 81 -8.70 11.22 15.18
CA ALA A 81 -9.43 11.85 16.28
C ALA A 81 -10.73 11.09 16.59
N PHE A 82 -11.46 10.66 15.56
CA PHE A 82 -12.68 9.87 15.72
C PHE A 82 -12.41 8.48 16.34
N LEU A 83 -11.27 7.86 16.00
CA LEU A 83 -10.87 6.54 16.50
C LEU A 83 -10.04 6.56 17.80
N SER A 84 -9.93 7.74 18.43
CA SER A 84 -9.03 7.96 19.57
C SER A 84 -9.25 7.01 20.75
N ASN A 85 -10.49 6.57 20.99
CA ASN A 85 -10.80 5.62 22.07
C ASN A 85 -10.17 4.24 21.81
N ASN A 86 -10.29 3.71 20.59
CA ASN A 86 -9.66 2.46 20.21
C ASN A 86 -8.12 2.58 20.25
N LEU A 87 -7.59 3.75 19.88
CA LEU A 87 -6.15 3.99 19.88
C LEU A 87 -5.54 3.90 21.29
N LYS A 88 -6.25 4.39 22.31
CA LYS A 88 -5.80 4.31 23.71
C LYS A 88 -5.74 2.86 24.20
N GLU A 89 -6.76 2.07 23.90
CA GLU A 89 -6.79 0.64 24.27
C GLU A 89 -5.61 -0.14 23.66
N HIS A 90 -5.32 0.10 22.38
CA HIS A 90 -4.19 -0.54 21.69
C HIS A 90 -2.83 0.00 22.15
N TRP A 91 -2.76 1.25 22.60
CA TRP A 91 -1.55 1.82 23.18
C TRP A 91 -1.17 1.12 24.48
N ASP A 92 -2.14 0.86 25.35
CA ASP A 92 -1.89 0.15 26.62
C ASP A 92 -1.42 -1.30 26.37
N ILE A 93 -1.99 -1.98 25.37
CA ILE A 93 -1.52 -3.30 24.93
C ILE A 93 -0.08 -3.23 24.39
N LEU A 94 0.27 -2.17 23.65
CA LEU A 94 1.59 -2.01 23.05
C LEU A 94 2.69 -1.80 24.10
N VAL A 95 2.39 -1.02 25.14
CA VAL A 95 3.31 -0.76 26.26
C VAL A 95 3.51 -2.01 27.11
N ALA A 96 2.50 -2.88 27.22
CA ALA A 96 2.59 -4.14 27.96
C ALA A 96 3.45 -5.22 27.25
N THR A 97 3.96 -4.96 26.05
CA THR A 97 4.80 -5.94 25.32
C THR A 97 6.18 -6.13 25.96
N PRO A 98 6.79 -7.33 25.84
CA PRO A 98 8.12 -7.58 26.39
C PRO A 98 9.16 -6.64 25.81
N THR A 99 10.17 -6.33 26.62
CA THR A 99 11.25 -5.41 26.28
C THR A 99 12.17 -6.03 25.24
N ALA A 100 12.39 -5.33 24.13
CA ALA A 100 13.27 -5.82 23.06
C ALA A 100 14.74 -5.49 23.35
N PHE A 101 14.99 -4.25 23.76
CA PHE A 101 16.32 -3.74 24.08
C PHE A 101 16.19 -2.55 25.03
N THR A 102 17.29 -2.26 25.72
CA THR A 102 17.39 -1.12 26.63
C THR A 102 18.16 -0.01 25.92
N PHE A 103 17.57 1.17 25.80
CA PHE A 103 18.22 2.35 25.21
C PHE A 103 18.32 3.44 26.28
N PHE A 104 19.53 3.93 26.57
CA PHE A 104 19.77 4.91 27.64
C PHE A 104 19.10 4.54 28.98
N ASN A 105 19.28 3.31 29.45
CA ASN A 105 18.65 2.77 30.67
C ASN A 105 17.11 2.75 30.68
N MET A 106 16.43 3.08 29.57
CA MET A 106 15.00 2.87 29.44
C MET A 106 14.71 1.58 28.67
N PRO A 107 13.93 0.65 29.25
CA PRO A 107 13.48 -0.53 28.55
C PRO A 107 12.47 -0.14 27.47
N ILE A 108 12.78 -0.43 26.19
CA ILE A 108 11.86 -0.18 25.09
C ILE A 108 11.07 -1.47 24.78
N PRO A 109 9.73 -1.45 24.91
CA PRO A 109 8.87 -2.56 24.48
C PRO A 109 9.02 -2.86 22.99
N MET A 110 9.04 -4.15 22.63
CA MET A 110 9.19 -4.60 21.24
C MET A 110 8.11 -4.02 20.31
N GLY A 111 6.88 -3.89 20.82
CA GLY A 111 5.77 -3.31 20.06
C GLY A 111 6.04 -1.87 19.64
N ILE A 112 6.55 -1.04 20.56
CA ILE A 112 6.86 0.36 20.30
C ILE A 112 7.97 0.47 19.24
N PHE A 113 9.00 -0.36 19.36
CA PHE A 113 10.09 -0.38 18.39
C PHE A 113 9.61 -0.72 16.97
N MET A 114 8.78 -1.74 16.82
CA MET A 114 8.23 -2.16 15.52
C MET A 114 7.34 -1.08 14.90
N VAL A 115 6.51 -0.40 15.70
CA VAL A 115 5.67 0.72 15.23
C VAL A 115 6.53 1.91 14.78
N ILE A 116 7.58 2.25 15.52
CA ILE A 116 8.51 3.32 15.13
C ILE A 116 9.20 2.99 13.80
N LEU A 117 9.75 1.78 13.66
CA LEU A 117 10.39 1.34 12.41
C LEU A 117 9.42 1.35 11.22
N ASN A 118 8.18 0.91 11.43
CA ASN A 118 7.12 0.94 10.43
C ASN A 118 6.81 2.38 9.99
N ASN A 119 6.65 3.30 10.95
CA ASN A 119 6.35 4.70 10.70
C ASN A 119 7.48 5.42 9.94
N ILE A 120 8.75 5.21 10.35
CA ILE A 120 9.91 5.78 9.65
C ILE A 120 9.95 5.33 8.19
N THR A 121 9.80 4.02 7.96
CA THR A 121 9.83 3.46 6.61
C THR A 121 8.69 4.00 5.76
N GLN A 122 7.48 4.09 6.33
CA GLN A 122 6.31 4.66 5.65
C GLN A 122 6.46 6.14 5.36
N SER A 123 7.02 6.93 6.27
CA SER A 123 7.25 8.36 6.06
C SER A 123 8.18 8.63 4.88
N ILE A 124 9.31 7.92 4.80
CA ILE A 124 10.25 7.99 3.67
C ILE A 124 9.55 7.56 2.36
N CYS A 125 8.80 6.45 2.43
CA CYS A 125 8.04 5.85 1.34
C CYS A 125 6.97 6.80 0.77
N ILE A 126 6.21 7.48 1.62
CA ILE A 126 5.17 8.44 1.25
C ILE A 126 5.81 9.70 0.67
N SER A 127 6.84 10.24 1.33
CA SER A 127 7.58 11.42 0.85
C SER A 127 8.11 11.22 -0.58
N GLY A 128 8.69 10.04 -0.86
CA GLY A 128 9.15 9.68 -2.20
C GLY A 128 8.02 9.60 -3.25
N VAL A 129 6.82 9.14 -2.87
CA VAL A 129 5.67 9.08 -3.78
C VAL A 129 5.11 10.45 -4.08
N PHE A 130 4.99 11.33 -3.09
CA PHE A 130 4.51 12.70 -3.29
C PHE A 130 5.47 13.50 -4.19
N ALA A 131 6.79 13.35 -3.98
CA ALA A 131 7.79 13.95 -4.86
C ALA A 131 7.73 13.41 -6.31
N LEU A 132 7.48 12.11 -6.47
CA LEU A 132 7.33 11.48 -7.78
C LEU A 132 6.02 11.91 -8.47
N SER A 133 4.93 12.05 -7.71
CA SER A 133 3.61 12.50 -8.19
C SER A 133 3.66 13.93 -8.71
N ALA A 134 4.48 14.80 -8.11
CA ALA A 134 4.73 16.13 -8.63
C ALA A 134 5.55 16.16 -9.94
N SER A 135 6.22 15.05 -10.29
CA SER A 135 7.18 15.01 -11.40
C SER A 135 6.80 14.08 -12.55
N CYS A 136 5.90 13.14 -12.31
CA CYS A 136 5.49 12.12 -13.27
C CYS A 136 3.96 12.01 -13.30
N SER A 137 3.45 11.33 -14.32
CA SER A 137 2.01 11.07 -14.41
C SER A 137 1.55 10.07 -13.35
N PRO A 138 0.25 10.07 -12.98
CA PRO A 138 -0.34 9.10 -12.05
C PRO A 138 -0.10 7.64 -12.45
N LEU A 139 0.01 7.37 -13.76
CA LEU A 139 0.34 6.06 -14.29
C LEU A 139 1.73 5.60 -13.84
N THR A 140 2.76 6.45 -14.01
CA THR A 140 4.12 6.12 -13.54
C THR A 140 4.14 5.89 -12.03
N VAL A 141 3.43 6.74 -11.28
CA VAL A 141 3.36 6.67 -9.82
C VAL A 141 2.73 5.34 -9.38
N ASN A 142 1.66 4.90 -10.03
CA ASN A 142 1.01 3.62 -9.75
C ASN A 142 1.92 2.41 -10.04
N ILE A 143 2.68 2.46 -11.15
CA ILE A 143 3.67 1.42 -11.48
C ILE A 143 4.76 1.34 -10.40
N THR A 144 5.28 2.49 -9.93
CA THR A 144 6.28 2.53 -8.85
C THR A 144 5.72 2.03 -7.51
N LEU A 145 4.48 2.40 -7.17
CA LEU A 145 3.80 1.91 -5.96
C LEU A 145 3.61 0.40 -5.97
N SER A 146 3.25 -0.17 -7.12
CA SER A 146 3.11 -1.62 -7.29
C SER A 146 4.46 -2.33 -7.17
N ALA A 147 5.52 -1.77 -7.76
CA ALA A 147 6.87 -2.28 -7.61
C ALA A 147 7.34 -2.27 -6.14
N ARG A 148 7.04 -1.21 -5.39
CA ARG A 148 7.34 -1.13 -3.95
C ARG A 148 6.67 -2.25 -3.16
N LYS A 149 5.35 -2.43 -3.33
CA LYS A 149 4.58 -3.47 -2.63
C LYS A 149 5.18 -4.86 -2.92
N PHE A 150 5.57 -5.10 -4.17
CA PHE A 150 6.20 -6.35 -4.58
C PHE A 150 7.59 -6.54 -3.94
N LEU A 151 8.44 -5.51 -3.92
CA LEU A 151 9.74 -5.57 -3.25
C LEU A 151 9.62 -5.88 -1.76
N THR A 152 8.65 -5.29 -1.07
CA THR A 152 8.40 -5.59 0.34
C THR A 152 8.05 -7.07 0.56
N VAL A 153 7.24 -7.66 -0.32
CA VAL A 153 6.91 -9.10 -0.26
C VAL A 153 8.15 -9.97 -0.53
N MET A 154 8.99 -9.59 -1.50
CA MET A 154 10.23 -10.33 -1.80
C MET A 154 11.20 -10.31 -0.61
N VAL A 155 11.40 -9.14 0.02
CA VAL A 155 12.23 -9.01 1.23
C VAL A 155 11.65 -9.85 2.37
N SER A 156 10.33 -9.90 2.52
CA SER A 156 9.68 -10.74 3.53
C SER A 156 9.97 -12.23 3.31
N ILE A 157 9.82 -12.75 2.09
CA ILE A 157 10.13 -14.16 1.78
C ILE A 157 11.61 -14.48 2.06
N TYR A 158 12.51 -13.58 1.65
CA TYR A 158 13.94 -13.73 1.88
C TYR A 158 14.28 -13.76 3.38
N TRP A 159 13.74 -12.84 4.16
CA TRP A 159 14.01 -12.73 5.59
C TRP A 159 13.47 -13.92 6.39
N PHE A 160 12.26 -14.38 6.08
CA PHE A 160 11.61 -15.50 6.77
C PHE A 160 12.01 -16.88 6.25
N SER A 161 12.94 -16.96 5.29
CA SER A 161 13.40 -18.22 4.67
C SER A 161 12.25 -19.14 4.23
N ASN A 162 11.17 -18.55 3.71
CA ASN A 162 9.99 -19.28 3.24
C ASN A 162 10.32 -19.99 1.91
N PRO A 163 9.84 -21.22 1.64
CA PRO A 163 10.10 -21.93 0.38
C PRO A 163 9.80 -21.08 -0.85
N TRP A 164 10.83 -20.87 -1.67
CA TRP A 164 10.74 -20.12 -2.92
C TRP A 164 9.96 -20.92 -3.96
N THR A 165 8.68 -20.58 -4.17
CA THR A 165 7.87 -21.18 -5.24
C THR A 165 8.17 -20.57 -6.62
N TRP A 166 7.97 -21.34 -7.69
CA TRP A 166 8.16 -20.90 -9.08
C TRP A 166 7.32 -19.66 -9.45
N LEU A 167 6.17 -19.48 -8.79
CA LEU A 167 5.30 -18.31 -8.98
C LEU A 167 6.00 -16.99 -8.60
N HIS A 168 6.87 -16.98 -7.58
CA HIS A 168 7.64 -15.79 -7.22
C HIS A 168 8.64 -15.41 -8.32
N SER A 169 9.28 -16.40 -8.96
CA SER A 169 10.17 -16.16 -10.10
C SER A 169 9.42 -15.53 -11.28
N ILE A 170 8.22 -16.03 -11.61
CA ILE A 170 7.39 -15.46 -12.67
C ILE A 170 6.97 -14.02 -12.32
N ALA A 171 6.51 -13.80 -11.09
CA ALA A 171 6.10 -12.47 -10.63
C ALA A 171 7.26 -11.46 -10.66
N LEU A 172 8.48 -11.89 -10.31
CA LEU A 172 9.69 -11.07 -10.39
C LEU A 172 9.94 -10.65 -11.84
N VAL A 173 9.97 -11.59 -12.78
CA VAL A 173 10.18 -11.29 -14.20
C VAL A 173 9.10 -10.37 -14.74
N LEU A 174 7.83 -10.60 -14.40
CA LEU A 174 6.71 -9.80 -14.89
C LEU A 174 6.75 -8.37 -14.35
N VAL A 175 6.98 -8.17 -13.05
CA VAL A 175 7.01 -6.84 -12.43
C VAL A 175 8.23 -6.05 -12.89
N PHE A 176 9.44 -6.62 -12.81
CA PHE A 176 10.65 -5.93 -13.26
C PHE A 176 10.68 -5.73 -14.78
N GLY A 177 10.18 -6.72 -15.55
CA GLY A 177 10.02 -6.61 -16.99
C GLY A 177 9.03 -5.51 -17.38
N GLY A 178 7.88 -5.43 -16.72
CA GLY A 178 6.87 -4.38 -16.95
C GLY A 178 7.39 -2.97 -16.63
N VAL A 179 8.08 -2.80 -15.49
CA VAL A 179 8.71 -1.53 -15.11
C VAL A 179 9.82 -1.16 -16.11
N GLY A 180 10.65 -2.13 -16.50
CA GLY A 180 11.74 -1.95 -17.46
C GLY A 180 11.25 -1.54 -18.84
N LEU A 181 10.22 -2.22 -19.36
CA LEU A 181 9.60 -1.89 -20.65
C LEU A 181 9.02 -0.48 -20.64
N TYR A 182 8.28 -0.13 -19.59
CA TYR A 182 7.71 1.21 -19.43
C TYR A 182 8.79 2.30 -19.40
N ALA A 183 9.89 2.05 -18.68
CA ALA A 183 11.03 2.97 -18.62
C ALA A 183 11.72 3.13 -19.98
N SER A 184 11.89 2.03 -20.73
CA SER A 184 12.50 2.04 -22.07
C SER A 184 11.68 2.84 -23.07
N VAL A 185 10.35 2.64 -23.11
CA VAL A 185 9.44 3.41 -23.98
C VAL A 185 9.51 4.90 -23.68
N LYS A 186 9.56 5.27 -22.38
CA LYS A 186 9.68 6.68 -21.98
C LYS A 186 11.03 7.29 -22.39
N ARG A 187 12.12 6.53 -22.38
CA ARG A 187 13.45 7.01 -22.83
C ARG A 187 13.49 7.23 -24.34
N ASP A 188 12.94 6.30 -25.12
CA ASP A 188 12.94 6.37 -26.58
C ASP A 188 12.20 7.61 -27.11
N GLY A 189 11.00 7.87 -26.58
CA GLY A 189 10.24 9.09 -26.91
C GLY A 189 10.97 10.39 -26.55
N ARG A 190 11.85 10.38 -25.56
CA ARG A 190 12.66 11.54 -25.18
C ARG A 190 13.86 11.74 -26.11
N SER A 191 14.51 10.65 -26.55
CA SER A 191 15.62 10.69 -27.50
C SER A 191 15.17 11.19 -28.88
N GLY A 192 13.98 10.79 -29.35
CA GLY A 192 13.40 11.30 -30.59
C GLY A 192 13.06 12.80 -30.54
N ALA A 193 12.55 13.29 -29.41
CA ALA A 193 12.22 14.70 -29.21
C ALA A 193 13.47 15.60 -29.17
N GLU A 194 14.59 15.09 -28.65
CA GLU A 194 15.87 15.83 -28.60
C GLU A 194 16.49 15.97 -29.98
N LYS A 195 16.46 14.90 -30.79
CA LYS A 195 16.97 14.91 -32.17
C LYS A 195 16.21 15.87 -33.09
N SER A 196 14.93 16.11 -32.84
CA SER A 196 14.10 17.05 -33.60
C SER A 196 14.24 18.51 -33.17
N ARG A 197 14.88 18.80 -32.04
CA ARG A 197 15.15 20.17 -31.54
C ARG A 197 16.55 20.69 -31.90
N GLY A 198 17.46 19.79 -32.26
CA GLY A 198 18.81 20.11 -32.70
C GLY A 198 18.97 20.26 -34.21
N ASN A 199 17.87 20.24 -34.98
CA ASN A 199 17.84 20.41 -36.43
C ASN A 199 16.90 21.54 -36.82
#